data_AF-A0A8H3CN46-F1
#
_entry.id   AF-A0A8H3CN46-F1
#
_cell.length_a   1.000
_cell.length_b   1.000
_cell.length_c   1.000
_cell.angle_alpha   90.00
_cell.angle_beta   90.00
_cell.angle_gamma   90.00
#
_symmetry.space_group_name_H-M   'P 1'
#
loop_
_entity.id
_entity.type
_entity.pdbx_description
1 polymer ?
#
loop_
_entity_poly.entity_id
_entity_poly.type
_entity_poly.pdbx_seq_one_letter_code
_entity_poly.pdbx_strand_id
1 'polypeptide(L)'
;MNLNQGSPAGNNINSPLPSEPSSSRENLNDRMRIPRSAGWLHAFRIDDMSGPRMSPYQVAYYDDGSNPDLEEVKDLSAEIVVASTKREANYAHRGWSIDATRITCPWASSRVGTKSQRDSEGTWYTRITKTKRLKILVFLEDLVPAPSFEEDIKGALDQTTLSQRFQAVYRVLEHWGDVVPLEIQEIEVGSSIALTGDQMSYVQPPELDEVNQRNIGARFSNIKNVAITVTGADLDLDYDRWTTLDDQSDRWQRITVNKVVPTIALLNSDLQTRLSELYAQRLSYVPLKGVGPIQSNLRTYDDNKHASRIISTVKIRSSDFIELLSNTYSDSVTSSNHGGGGHVGTEYEFVLGVGT
;
A
#
# COMPACT_ATOMS: atom_id res chain seq x y z
N MET A 1 38.98 28.69 88.67
CA MET A 1 38.84 30.15 88.51
C MET A 1 39.34 30.53 87.12
N ASN A 2 38.52 31.30 86.42
CA ASN A 2 38.71 31.98 85.13
C ASN A 2 38.77 31.19 83.79
N LEU A 3 38.10 31.85 82.84
CA LEU A 3 37.63 31.47 81.51
C LEU A 3 38.63 31.83 80.41
N ASN A 4 38.58 31.10 79.29
CA ASN A 4 38.45 31.62 77.91
C ASN A 4 38.40 30.44 76.93
N GLN A 5 37.27 30.21 76.24
CA GLN A 5 36.87 30.72 74.91
C GLN A 5 37.66 30.14 73.72
N GLY A 6 36.93 29.46 72.82
CA GLY A 6 37.37 29.03 71.49
C GLY A 6 36.42 28.01 70.86
N SER A 7 35.49 28.48 70.01
CA SER A 7 34.51 27.69 69.25
C SER A 7 35.15 26.74 68.21
N PRO A 8 34.49 25.61 67.84
CA PRO A 8 34.92 24.77 66.72
C PRO A 8 34.26 25.20 65.39
N ALA A 9 35.04 25.16 64.32
CA ALA A 9 34.60 25.38 62.94
C ALA A 9 33.74 24.20 62.45
N GLY A 10 32.55 24.50 61.92
CA GLY A 10 31.69 23.55 61.23
C GLY A 10 32.04 23.48 59.74
N ASN A 11 32.23 22.26 59.24
CA ASN A 11 32.40 21.94 57.82
C ASN A 11 31.05 22.06 57.09
N ASN A 12 30.94 22.99 56.14
CA ASN A 12 29.85 23.04 55.17
C ASN A 12 30.20 22.14 53.97
N ILE A 13 29.54 20.98 53.88
CA ILE A 13 29.53 20.13 52.69
C ILE A 13 28.41 20.65 51.78
N ASN A 14 28.79 21.43 50.76
CA ASN A 14 27.92 21.72 49.63
C ASN A 14 28.00 20.55 48.65
N SER A 15 27.05 19.61 48.74
CA SER A 15 26.79 18.65 47.68
C SER A 15 26.08 19.36 46.52
N PRO A 16 26.57 19.31 45.27
CA PRO A 16 25.81 19.82 44.13
C PRO A 16 24.58 18.93 43.93
N LEU A 17 23.40 19.56 43.82
CA LEU A 17 22.19 18.88 43.34
C LEU A 17 22.44 18.30 41.94
N PRO A 18 21.86 17.14 41.60
CA PRO A 18 21.95 16.58 40.26
C PRO A 18 21.24 17.51 39.28
N SER A 19 21.98 18.01 38.30
CA SER A 19 21.42 18.70 37.15
C SER A 19 20.49 17.76 36.38
N GLU A 20 19.22 18.15 36.25
CA GLU A 20 18.25 17.47 35.39
C GLU A 20 18.77 17.42 33.94
N PRO A 21 18.62 16.29 33.22
CA PRO A 21 19.07 16.17 31.85
C PRO A 21 18.10 16.89 30.91
N SER A 22 18.38 18.15 30.62
CA SER A 22 17.67 18.95 29.60
C SER A 22 18.00 18.53 28.15
N SER A 23 18.78 17.48 27.93
CA SER A 23 19.23 17.01 26.61
C SER A 23 18.29 16.00 25.92
N SER A 24 17.22 15.54 26.59
CA SER A 24 16.34 14.49 26.04
C SER A 24 15.37 14.99 24.97
N ARG A 25 14.96 16.27 25.02
CA ARG A 25 13.88 16.80 24.18
C ARG A 25 14.34 17.23 22.78
N GLU A 26 15.58 17.71 22.64
CA GLU A 26 16.17 18.03 21.33
C GLU A 26 16.46 16.76 20.52
N ASN A 27 16.89 15.68 21.18
CA ASN A 27 17.19 14.39 20.54
C ASN A 27 15.94 13.67 20.00
N LEU A 28 14.77 13.90 20.61
CA LEU A 28 13.49 13.29 20.20
C LEU A 28 12.96 13.86 18.89
N ASN A 29 13.11 15.16 18.65
CA ASN A 29 12.68 15.79 17.40
C ASN A 29 13.53 15.30 16.21
N ASP A 30 14.84 15.14 16.41
CA ASP A 30 15.74 14.57 15.40
C ASP A 30 15.46 13.09 15.14
N ARG A 31 15.18 12.31 16.21
CA ARG A 31 14.77 10.91 16.07
C ARG A 31 13.44 10.73 15.34
N MET A 32 12.51 11.67 15.47
CA MET A 32 11.21 11.62 14.80
C MET A 32 11.23 12.16 13.36
N ARG A 33 12.31 12.85 12.96
CA ARG A 33 12.47 13.35 11.59
C ARG A 33 12.53 12.19 10.59
N ILE A 34 13.25 11.13 10.92
CA ILE A 34 13.50 9.97 10.05
C ILE A 34 12.22 9.16 9.80
N PRO A 35 11.45 8.76 10.83
CA PRO A 35 10.12 8.20 10.64
C PRO A 35 9.23 9.09 9.76
N ARG A 36 9.14 10.39 10.05
CA ARG A 36 8.28 11.30 9.25
C ARG A 36 8.67 11.31 7.78
N SER A 37 9.97 11.35 7.45
CA SER A 37 10.43 11.24 6.06
C SER A 37 10.20 9.86 5.42
N ALA A 38 10.14 8.79 6.22
CA ALA A 38 9.81 7.45 5.74
C ALA A 38 8.31 7.25 5.40
N GLY A 39 7.47 8.21 5.81
CA GLY A 39 6.06 8.28 5.41
C GLY A 39 5.15 7.23 6.08
N TRP A 40 5.48 6.76 7.29
CA TRP A 40 4.71 5.68 7.95
C TRP A 40 3.25 6.06 8.31
N LEU A 41 2.93 7.35 8.46
CA LEU A 41 1.56 7.85 8.64
C LEU A 41 0.86 8.26 7.34
N HIS A 42 1.51 8.08 6.19
CA HIS A 42 0.94 8.37 4.89
C HIS A 42 0.39 7.09 4.28
N ALA A 43 -0.76 7.18 3.62
CA ALA A 43 -1.27 6.09 2.81
C ALA A 43 -0.55 6.01 1.46
N PHE A 44 -0.64 4.84 0.83
CA PHE A 44 -0.08 4.52 -0.47
C PHE A 44 -1.18 4.11 -1.42
N ARG A 45 -1.12 4.65 -2.64
CA ARG A 45 -1.89 4.12 -3.76
C ARG A 45 -1.20 2.88 -4.31
N ILE A 46 -1.98 1.83 -4.51
CA ILE A 46 -1.50 0.54 -5.01
C ILE A 46 -2.16 0.12 -6.33
N ASP A 47 -2.60 1.11 -7.10
CA ASP A 47 -3.37 0.94 -8.33
C ASP A 47 -2.58 1.25 -9.61
N ASP A 48 -1.24 1.33 -9.50
CA ASP A 48 -0.32 1.61 -10.60
C ASP A 48 0.61 0.41 -10.83
N MET A 49 0.96 0.16 -12.09
CA MET A 49 1.97 -0.82 -12.49
C MET A 49 3.38 -0.41 -12.07
N SER A 50 3.67 0.88 -11.93
CA SER A 50 5.02 1.43 -11.69
C SER A 50 5.53 1.27 -10.25
N GLY A 51 4.70 0.71 -9.37
CA GLY A 51 4.96 0.61 -7.94
C GLY A 51 4.01 1.46 -7.09
N PRO A 52 4.10 1.34 -5.76
CA PRO A 52 3.28 2.09 -4.83
C PRO A 52 3.63 3.58 -4.84
N ARG A 53 2.62 4.44 -4.73
CA ARG A 53 2.79 5.90 -4.68
C ARG A 53 2.30 6.45 -3.35
N MET A 54 3.19 7.14 -2.65
CA MET A 54 2.86 7.79 -1.38
C MET A 54 1.87 8.93 -1.62
N SER A 55 0.84 9.01 -0.78
CA SER A 55 -0.04 10.17 -0.69
C SER A 55 0.73 11.35 -0.08
N PRO A 56 0.49 12.59 -0.54
CA PRO A 56 1.04 13.76 0.12
C PRO A 56 0.32 14.07 1.44
N TYR A 57 -0.77 13.36 1.76
CA TYR A 57 -1.56 13.59 2.97
C TYR A 57 -1.28 12.53 4.03
N GLN A 58 -1.05 13.01 5.23
CA GLN A 58 -0.98 12.19 6.42
C GLN A 58 -2.39 11.71 6.78
N VAL A 59 -2.60 10.40 6.80
CA VAL A 59 -3.94 9.81 6.94
C VAL A 59 -4.24 9.32 8.36
N ALA A 60 -3.22 9.27 9.22
CA ALA A 60 -3.36 8.83 10.61
C ALA A 60 -2.46 9.64 11.56
N TYR A 61 -2.78 9.58 12.85
CA TYR A 61 -2.02 10.13 13.97
C TYR A 61 -2.04 9.13 15.14
N TYR A 62 -1.12 9.25 16.08
CA TYR A 62 -1.23 8.52 17.36
C TYR A 62 -2.31 9.18 18.24
N ASP A 63 -3.19 8.36 18.83
CA ASP A 63 -4.34 8.83 19.61
C ASP A 63 -3.92 9.68 20.83
N ASP A 64 -2.89 9.23 21.55
CA ASP A 64 -2.35 9.88 22.74
C ASP A 64 -1.21 10.88 22.44
N GLY A 65 -0.91 11.11 21.15
CA GLY A 65 0.25 11.88 20.71
C GLY A 65 1.59 11.20 21.01
N SER A 66 1.59 9.90 21.29
CA SER A 66 2.81 9.09 21.42
C SER A 66 3.56 8.96 20.09
N ASN A 67 4.70 8.29 20.17
CA ASN A 67 5.61 8.07 19.07
C ASN A 67 5.69 6.56 18.81
N PRO A 68 6.00 6.14 17.57
CA PRO A 68 6.18 4.73 17.30
C PRO A 68 7.36 4.17 18.09
N ASP A 69 7.30 2.87 18.37
CA ASP A 69 8.43 2.16 18.93
C ASP A 69 9.55 2.09 17.88
N LEU A 70 10.73 2.57 18.29
CA LEU A 70 11.91 2.69 17.46
C LEU A 70 13.00 1.75 17.96
N GLU A 71 13.38 0.78 17.13
CA GLU A 71 14.49 -0.14 17.39
C GLU A 71 15.64 0.20 16.44
N GLU A 72 16.80 0.56 17.00
CA GLU A 72 18.03 0.70 16.21
C GLU A 72 18.56 -0.70 15.86
N VAL A 73 18.77 -0.93 14.58
CA VAL A 73 19.26 -2.20 14.04
C VAL A 73 20.47 -1.89 13.20
N LYS A 74 21.54 -2.67 13.30
CA LYS A 74 22.68 -2.56 12.38
C LYS A 74 22.86 -3.89 11.68
N ASP A 75 22.16 -4.04 10.57
CA ASP A 75 22.12 -5.30 9.83
C ASP A 75 22.35 -5.05 8.34
N LEU A 76 23.10 -5.96 7.71
CA LEU A 76 23.33 -5.99 6.27
C LEU A 76 22.75 -7.30 5.76
N SER A 77 21.76 -7.19 4.88
CA SER A 77 21.06 -8.35 4.34
C SER A 77 20.94 -8.26 2.83
N ALA A 78 20.86 -9.40 2.18
CA ALA A 78 20.51 -9.51 0.78
C ALA A 78 19.48 -10.61 0.61
N GLU A 79 18.41 -10.32 -0.11
CA GLU A 79 17.35 -11.27 -0.39
C GLU A 79 16.98 -11.24 -1.88
N ILE A 80 16.34 -12.31 -2.34
CA ILE A 80 15.77 -12.39 -3.68
C ILE A 80 14.28 -12.66 -3.55
N VAL A 81 13.49 -11.73 -4.06
CA VAL A 81 12.05 -11.82 -4.13
C VAL A 81 11.67 -12.31 -5.53
N VAL A 82 10.86 -13.37 -5.59
CA VAL A 82 10.32 -13.89 -6.84
C VAL A 82 8.88 -13.44 -6.97
N ALA A 83 8.56 -12.78 -8.07
CA ALA A 83 7.23 -12.26 -8.39
C ALA A 83 6.65 -12.95 -9.61
N SER A 84 5.33 -13.13 -9.62
CA SER A 84 4.58 -13.80 -10.69
C SER A 84 3.96 -12.83 -11.70
N THR A 85 3.93 -11.55 -11.36
CA THR A 85 3.46 -10.48 -12.24
C THR A 85 4.43 -9.32 -12.26
N LYS A 86 4.36 -8.51 -13.33
CA LYS A 86 5.19 -7.31 -13.45
C LYS A 86 4.85 -6.28 -12.38
N ARG A 87 3.58 -6.20 -11.95
CA ARG A 87 3.19 -5.34 -10.82
C ARG A 87 3.88 -5.79 -9.54
N GLU A 88 3.76 -7.05 -9.16
CA GLU A 88 4.41 -7.60 -7.95
C GLU A 88 5.92 -7.29 -7.98
N ALA A 89 6.58 -7.49 -9.13
CA ALA A 89 8.00 -7.20 -9.31
C ALA A 89 8.35 -5.72 -9.08
N ASN A 90 7.56 -4.79 -9.64
CA ASN A 90 7.79 -3.35 -9.47
C ASN A 90 7.56 -2.87 -8.03
N TYR A 91 6.70 -3.55 -7.27
CA TYR A 91 6.49 -3.24 -5.85
C TYR A 91 7.62 -3.81 -5.00
N ALA A 92 8.02 -5.06 -5.26
CA ALA A 92 9.20 -5.67 -4.65
C ALA A 92 10.45 -4.83 -4.91
N HIS A 93 10.62 -4.28 -6.11
CA HIS A 93 11.71 -3.36 -6.45
C HIS A 93 11.77 -2.11 -5.54
N ARG A 94 10.64 -1.72 -4.94
CA ARG A 94 10.55 -0.60 -3.97
C ARG A 94 10.51 -1.07 -2.52
N GLY A 95 10.90 -2.30 -2.25
CA GLY A 95 10.99 -2.88 -0.90
C GLY A 95 9.67 -3.39 -0.34
N TRP A 96 8.61 -3.54 -1.13
CA TRP A 96 7.36 -4.10 -0.64
C TRP A 96 7.38 -5.62 -0.69
N SER A 97 7.01 -6.28 0.40
CA SER A 97 6.85 -7.74 0.40
C SER A 97 5.72 -8.15 -0.55
N ILE A 98 5.78 -9.38 -1.08
CA ILE A 98 4.69 -9.92 -1.92
C ILE A 98 3.36 -9.94 -1.16
N ASP A 99 3.39 -10.25 0.15
CA ASP A 99 2.19 -10.23 0.97
C ASP A 99 1.57 -8.83 1.05
N ALA A 100 2.39 -7.80 1.26
CA ALA A 100 1.94 -6.40 1.24
C ALA A 100 1.35 -5.99 -0.12
N THR A 101 1.87 -6.50 -1.23
CA THR A 101 1.32 -6.21 -2.57
C THR A 101 -0.05 -6.84 -2.82
N ARG A 102 -0.35 -7.94 -2.13
CA ARG A 102 -1.60 -8.70 -2.30
C ARG A 102 -2.75 -8.12 -1.48
N ILE A 103 -2.44 -7.38 -0.41
CA ILE A 103 -3.44 -6.64 0.34
C ILE A 103 -3.99 -5.52 -0.54
N THR A 104 -5.19 -5.73 -1.06
CA THR A 104 -5.91 -4.77 -1.88
C THR A 104 -7.31 -4.60 -1.32
N CYS A 105 -7.71 -3.36 -1.04
CA CYS A 105 -9.10 -3.10 -0.70
C CYS A 105 -9.97 -3.19 -1.97
N PRO A 106 -11.27 -3.54 -1.86
CA PRO A 106 -12.14 -3.72 -3.02
C PRO A 106 -12.18 -2.49 -3.94
N TRP A 107 -12.07 -1.30 -3.35
CA TRP A 107 -11.98 -0.04 -4.06
C TRP A 107 -10.72 0.05 -4.95
N ALA A 108 -9.56 -0.34 -4.44
CA ALA A 108 -8.30 -0.38 -5.21
C ALA A 108 -8.35 -1.41 -6.34
N SER A 109 -8.87 -2.61 -6.06
CA SER A 109 -9.05 -3.66 -7.07
C SER A 109 -9.96 -3.20 -8.20
N SER A 110 -11.02 -2.44 -7.88
CA SER A 110 -11.86 -1.82 -8.91
C SER A 110 -11.07 -0.87 -9.81
N ARG A 111 -10.19 -0.02 -9.24
CA ARG A 111 -9.41 0.95 -10.04
C ARG A 111 -8.46 0.25 -10.98
N VAL A 112 -7.75 -0.76 -10.46
CA VAL A 112 -6.88 -1.62 -11.23
C VAL A 112 -7.63 -2.22 -12.42
N GLY A 113 -8.81 -2.79 -12.19
CA GLY A 113 -9.65 -3.36 -13.25
C GLY A 113 -10.08 -2.32 -14.29
N THR A 114 -10.48 -1.11 -13.87
CA THR A 114 -10.92 -0.06 -14.79
C THR A 114 -9.81 0.54 -15.65
N LYS A 115 -8.56 0.52 -15.18
CA LYS A 115 -7.42 1.08 -15.92
C LYS A 115 -6.98 0.20 -17.10
N SER A 116 -7.52 -1.03 -17.22
CA SER A 116 -7.17 -2.01 -18.27
C SER A 116 -5.67 -2.18 -18.48
N GLN A 117 -4.88 -1.95 -17.43
CA GLN A 117 -3.43 -2.12 -17.49
C GLN A 117 -3.14 -3.61 -17.47
N ARG A 118 -2.63 -4.13 -18.59
CA ARG A 118 -2.22 -5.53 -18.69
C ARG A 118 -1.06 -5.77 -17.73
N ASP A 119 -1.35 -6.45 -16.63
CA ASP A 119 -0.32 -6.98 -15.74
C ASP A 119 0.23 -8.25 -16.39
N SER A 120 1.43 -8.15 -16.97
CA SER A 120 2.04 -9.27 -17.67
C SER A 120 2.46 -10.33 -16.65
N GLU A 121 1.85 -11.50 -16.74
CA GLU A 121 2.29 -12.70 -16.05
C GLU A 121 3.68 -13.12 -16.53
N GLY A 122 4.49 -13.63 -15.61
CA GLY A 122 5.84 -14.08 -15.88
C GLY A 122 6.64 -14.20 -14.58
N THR A 123 7.81 -14.83 -14.64
CA THR A 123 8.69 -14.90 -13.48
C THR A 123 9.64 -13.72 -13.49
N TRP A 124 9.57 -12.91 -12.43
CA TRP A 124 10.47 -11.79 -12.21
C TRP A 124 11.26 -12.03 -10.94
N TYR A 125 12.54 -11.67 -10.98
CA TYR A 125 13.46 -11.78 -9.86
C TYR A 125 13.87 -10.38 -9.43
N THR A 126 13.81 -10.12 -8.13
CA THR A 126 14.28 -8.86 -7.54
C THR A 126 15.27 -9.16 -6.44
N ARG A 127 16.55 -8.85 -6.66
CA ARG A 127 17.56 -8.88 -5.59
C ARG A 127 17.55 -7.54 -4.88
N ILE A 128 17.35 -7.56 -3.56
CA ILE A 128 17.42 -6.37 -2.72
C ILE A 128 18.54 -6.56 -1.71
N THR A 129 19.53 -5.67 -1.75
CA THR A 129 20.60 -5.59 -0.74
C THR A 129 20.32 -4.38 0.14
N LYS A 130 20.30 -4.57 1.46
CA LYS A 130 19.78 -3.60 2.42
C LYS A 130 20.75 -3.40 3.57
N THR A 131 21.00 -2.15 3.92
CA THR A 131 21.60 -1.77 5.21
C THR A 131 20.47 -1.25 6.11
N LYS A 132 20.06 -2.06 7.07
CA LYS A 132 19.00 -1.71 8.03
C LYS A 132 19.63 -0.89 9.14
N ARG A 133 18.97 0.21 9.51
CA ARG A 133 19.42 1.17 10.53
C ARG A 133 18.39 1.37 11.62
N LEU A 134 17.13 1.46 11.22
CA LEU A 134 16.03 1.67 12.13
C LEU A 134 14.88 0.77 11.72
N LYS A 135 14.22 0.21 12.73
CA LYS A 135 12.98 -0.51 12.60
C LYS A 135 11.91 0.26 13.35
N ILE A 136 10.82 0.57 12.63
CA ILE A 136 9.67 1.31 13.17
C ILE A 136 8.54 0.30 13.37
N LEU A 137 8.03 0.23 14.59
CA LEU A 137 6.88 -0.58 14.96
C LEU A 137 5.67 0.32 15.19
N VAL A 138 4.56 -0.03 14.53
CA VAL A 138 3.32 0.73 14.55
C VAL A 138 2.16 -0.25 14.64
N PHE A 139 1.33 -0.07 15.65
CA PHE A 139 0.11 -0.83 15.85
C PHE A 139 -1.08 -0.05 15.31
N LEU A 140 -2.06 -0.75 14.73
CA LEU A 140 -3.24 -0.08 14.16
C LEU A 140 -4.10 0.52 15.28
N GLU A 141 -4.12 -0.15 16.43
CA GLU A 141 -4.90 0.19 17.62
C GLU A 141 -4.48 1.50 18.26
N ASP A 142 -3.22 1.89 18.07
CA ASP A 142 -2.67 3.13 18.61
C ASP A 142 -2.91 4.34 17.69
N LEU A 143 -3.51 4.09 16.51
CA LEU A 143 -3.73 5.12 15.49
C LEU A 143 -5.18 5.56 15.39
N VAL A 144 -5.35 6.86 15.19
CA VAL A 144 -6.61 7.49 14.82
C VAL A 144 -6.52 8.05 13.40
N PRO A 145 -7.62 8.02 12.63
CA PRO A 145 -7.64 8.60 11.29
C PRO A 145 -7.48 10.11 11.38
N ALA A 146 -6.88 10.71 10.34
CA ALA A 146 -6.86 12.15 10.20
C ALA A 146 -8.29 12.70 10.16
N PRO A 147 -8.62 13.76 10.92
CA PRO A 147 -9.99 14.29 10.94
C PRO A 147 -10.50 14.67 9.54
N SER A 148 -9.64 15.26 8.72
CA SER A 148 -9.96 15.62 7.33
C SER A 148 -10.21 14.39 6.44
N PHE A 149 -9.48 13.30 6.64
CA PHE A 149 -9.75 12.04 5.93
C PHE A 149 -11.12 11.48 6.31
N GLU A 150 -11.43 11.46 7.60
CA GLU A 150 -12.72 10.97 8.08
C GLU A 150 -13.89 11.84 7.58
N GLU A 151 -13.72 13.16 7.62
CA GLU A 151 -14.70 14.14 7.10
C GLU A 151 -14.94 13.96 5.59
N ASP A 152 -13.89 13.79 4.80
CA ASP A 152 -14.01 13.54 3.36
C ASP A 152 -14.77 12.25 3.07
N ILE A 153 -14.51 11.18 3.82
CA ILE A 153 -15.24 9.90 3.69
C ILE A 153 -16.71 10.08 4.08
N LYS A 154 -17.01 10.76 5.19
CA LYS A 154 -18.39 11.08 5.59
C LYS A 154 -19.12 11.87 4.51
N GLY A 155 -18.51 12.95 4.02
CA GLY A 155 -19.05 13.79 2.95
C GLY A 155 -19.28 13.02 1.64
N ALA A 156 -18.42 12.05 1.34
CA ALA A 156 -18.60 11.16 0.20
C ALA A 156 -19.76 10.17 0.39
N LEU A 157 -19.93 9.63 1.60
CA LEU A 157 -21.03 8.71 1.92
C LEU A 157 -22.40 9.40 2.04
N ASP A 158 -22.41 10.70 2.31
CA ASP A 158 -23.63 11.50 2.48
C ASP A 158 -24.17 12.10 1.17
N GLN A 159 -23.55 11.78 0.03
CA GLN A 159 -24.06 12.18 -1.28
C GLN A 159 -25.47 11.64 -1.54
N THR A 160 -26.27 12.36 -2.32
CA THR A 160 -27.70 12.07 -2.48
C THR A 160 -27.95 10.73 -3.16
N THR A 161 -27.26 10.44 -4.25
CA THR A 161 -27.49 9.22 -5.05
C THR A 161 -26.41 8.17 -4.84
N LEU A 162 -26.75 6.90 -5.09
CA LEU A 162 -25.81 5.79 -5.03
C LEU A 162 -24.56 6.01 -5.90
N SER A 163 -24.76 6.45 -7.14
CA SER A 163 -23.67 6.71 -8.08
C SER A 163 -22.77 7.86 -7.62
N GLN A 164 -23.34 8.93 -7.07
CA GLN A 164 -22.58 10.04 -6.51
C GLN A 164 -21.77 9.59 -5.29
N ARG A 165 -22.35 8.79 -4.38
CA ARG A 165 -21.62 8.24 -3.23
C ARG A 165 -20.44 7.39 -3.68
N PHE A 166 -20.68 6.46 -4.60
CA PHE A 166 -19.64 5.58 -5.10
C PHE A 166 -18.50 6.37 -5.76
N GLN A 167 -18.82 7.32 -6.63
CA GLN A 167 -17.81 8.13 -7.31
C GLN A 167 -17.07 9.08 -6.36
N ALA A 168 -17.76 9.62 -5.34
CA ALA A 168 -17.13 10.45 -4.32
C ALA A 168 -16.14 9.64 -3.48
N VAL A 169 -16.54 8.47 -2.96
CA VAL A 169 -15.65 7.58 -2.18
C VAL A 169 -14.45 7.15 -3.02
N TYR A 170 -14.68 6.81 -4.29
CA TYR A 170 -13.62 6.46 -5.22
C TYR A 170 -12.56 7.58 -5.32
N ARG A 171 -12.99 8.85 -5.43
CA ARG A 171 -12.10 10.01 -5.51
C ARG A 171 -11.37 10.29 -4.20
N VAL A 172 -12.06 10.15 -3.07
CA VAL A 172 -11.44 10.32 -1.74
C VAL A 172 -10.30 9.30 -1.59
N LEU A 173 -10.56 8.01 -1.81
CA LEU A 173 -9.51 6.98 -1.71
C LEU A 173 -8.42 7.15 -2.77
N GLU A 174 -8.76 7.64 -3.96
CA GLU A 174 -7.77 7.99 -4.98
C GLU A 174 -6.82 9.12 -4.52
N HIS A 175 -7.32 10.05 -3.71
CA HIS A 175 -6.57 11.19 -3.21
C HIS A 175 -5.75 10.84 -1.97
N TRP A 176 -6.36 10.14 -1.02
CA TRP A 176 -5.79 9.80 0.27
C TRP A 176 -4.87 8.57 0.22
N GLY A 177 -5.16 7.61 -0.66
CA GLY A 177 -4.43 6.35 -0.77
C GLY A 177 -5.20 5.15 -0.20
N ASP A 178 -4.69 3.96 -0.47
CA ASP A 178 -5.44 2.70 -0.39
C ASP A 178 -5.08 1.84 0.80
N VAL A 179 -3.80 1.89 1.15
CA VAL A 179 -3.23 1.13 2.25
C VAL A 179 -2.27 2.00 3.04
N VAL A 180 -2.10 1.69 4.31
CA VAL A 180 -1.08 2.29 5.18
C VAL A 180 -0.15 1.18 5.63
N PRO A 181 1.17 1.39 5.66
CA PRO A 181 2.12 0.40 6.18
C PRO A 181 1.96 0.28 7.69
N LEU A 182 1.01 -0.54 8.12
CA LEU A 182 0.66 -0.81 9.51
C LEU A 182 0.56 -2.31 9.73
N GLU A 183 0.53 -2.67 11.02
CA GLU A 183 0.27 -4.00 11.57
C GLU A 183 1.54 -4.81 11.89
N ILE A 184 2.08 -4.56 13.09
CA ILE A 184 2.90 -5.49 13.89
C ILE A 184 4.27 -5.87 13.29
N GLN A 185 4.63 -5.44 12.08
CA GLN A 185 5.91 -5.77 11.46
C GLN A 185 6.57 -4.58 10.72
N GLU A 186 7.64 -4.12 11.35
CA GLU A 186 8.89 -3.64 10.77
C GLU A 186 8.78 -2.84 9.46
N ILE A 187 8.59 -1.52 9.57
CA ILE A 187 9.09 -0.63 8.52
C ILE A 187 10.58 -0.51 8.74
N GLU A 188 11.36 -1.06 7.82
CA GLU A 188 12.81 -0.92 7.86
C GLU A 188 13.21 0.38 7.16
N VAL A 189 14.05 1.15 7.83
CA VAL A 189 14.60 2.41 7.36
C VAL A 189 16.13 2.30 7.34
N GLY A 190 16.73 2.81 6.27
CA GLY A 190 18.15 2.72 6.01
C GLY A 190 18.43 3.02 4.54
N SER A 191 19.25 2.18 3.90
CA SER A 191 19.51 2.30 2.47
C SER A 191 19.52 0.95 1.76
N SER A 192 19.14 0.95 0.48
CA SER A 192 18.98 -0.29 -0.28
C SER A 192 19.36 -0.13 -1.74
N ILE A 193 19.74 -1.25 -2.32
CA ILE A 193 19.98 -1.40 -3.76
C ILE A 193 19.06 -2.53 -4.23
N ALA A 194 18.18 -2.21 -5.17
CA ALA A 194 17.27 -3.18 -5.79
C ALA A 194 17.66 -3.38 -7.25
N LEU A 195 17.79 -4.64 -7.67
CA LEU A 195 17.98 -5.07 -9.05
C LEU A 195 16.82 -5.98 -9.44
N THR A 196 16.07 -5.61 -10.48
CA THR A 196 14.93 -6.41 -10.96
C THR A 196 15.11 -6.80 -12.43
N GLY A 197 14.92 -8.09 -12.72
CA GLY A 197 15.01 -8.65 -14.08
C GLY A 197 14.08 -9.85 -14.25
N ASP A 198 13.95 -10.34 -15.48
CA ASP A 198 13.16 -11.53 -15.85
C ASP A 198 13.99 -12.83 -15.79
N GLN A 199 15.29 -12.75 -15.52
CA GLN A 199 16.18 -13.88 -15.32
C GLN A 199 16.98 -13.74 -14.02
N MET A 200 17.14 -14.86 -13.32
CA MET A 200 17.90 -14.92 -12.07
C MET A 200 19.36 -14.49 -12.25
N SER A 201 19.98 -14.88 -13.37
CA SER A 201 21.36 -14.53 -13.71
C SER A 201 21.57 -13.02 -13.84
N TYR A 202 20.54 -12.25 -14.20
CA TYR A 202 20.65 -10.80 -14.35
C TYR A 202 20.69 -10.06 -13.02
N VAL A 203 20.04 -10.61 -11.98
CA VAL A 203 20.03 -10.01 -10.63
C VAL A 203 21.14 -10.55 -9.73
N GLN A 204 21.88 -11.56 -10.19
CA GLN A 204 23.10 -12.08 -9.58
C GLN A 204 24.27 -12.07 -10.57
N PRO A 205 24.66 -10.89 -11.10
CA PRO A 205 25.78 -10.82 -12.02
C PRO A 205 27.09 -11.16 -11.29
N PRO A 206 28.02 -11.91 -11.90
CA PRO A 206 29.33 -12.21 -11.32
C PRO A 206 30.11 -10.96 -10.88
N GLU A 207 29.88 -9.83 -11.55
CA GLU A 207 30.45 -8.51 -11.25
C GLU A 207 30.00 -7.95 -9.88
N LEU A 208 28.93 -8.51 -9.30
CA LEU A 208 28.48 -8.23 -7.93
C LEU A 208 29.31 -8.99 -6.85
N ASP A 209 30.14 -9.95 -7.25
CA ASP A 209 31.04 -10.69 -6.34
C ASP A 209 32.51 -10.25 -6.48
N GLU A 210 32.87 -9.56 -7.55
CA GLU A 210 34.23 -9.05 -7.74
C GLU A 210 34.54 -7.88 -6.77
N VAL A 211 35.58 -8.08 -5.94
CA VAL A 211 36.15 -7.14 -4.97
C VAL A 211 36.90 -6.01 -5.68
N ASN A 212 36.23 -5.27 -6.55
CA ASN A 212 36.78 -4.04 -7.13
C ASN A 212 36.14 -2.85 -6.42
N GLN A 213 36.99 -2.04 -5.78
CA GLN A 213 36.66 -0.80 -5.03
C GLN A 213 36.17 0.33 -5.95
N ARG A 214 35.26 0.04 -6.87
CA ARG A 214 34.60 1.06 -7.69
C ARG A 214 33.37 1.58 -6.95
N ASN A 215 33.02 2.83 -7.20
CA ASN A 215 31.78 3.39 -6.69
C ASN A 215 30.56 2.62 -7.23
N ILE A 216 29.45 2.69 -6.50
CA ILE A 216 28.20 1.99 -6.77
C ILE A 216 27.71 2.29 -8.21
N GLY A 217 27.80 3.54 -8.65
CA GLY A 217 27.40 3.96 -10.00
C GLY A 217 28.19 3.25 -11.11
N ALA A 218 29.52 3.23 -11.04
CA ALA A 218 30.37 2.57 -12.04
C ALA A 218 30.24 1.05 -12.02
N ARG A 219 29.82 0.46 -10.89
CA ARG A 219 29.51 -0.96 -10.80
C ARG A 219 28.25 -1.30 -11.61
N PHE A 220 27.22 -0.47 -11.51
CA PHE A 220 25.92 -0.71 -12.13
C PHE A 220 25.85 -0.30 -13.60
N SER A 221 26.74 0.57 -14.09
CA SER A 221 26.79 0.96 -15.50
C SER A 221 27.03 -0.21 -16.47
N ASN A 222 27.60 -1.32 -15.98
CA ASN A 222 27.89 -2.50 -16.79
C ASN A 222 26.74 -3.52 -16.82
N ILE A 223 25.79 -3.42 -15.88
CA ILE A 223 24.69 -4.38 -15.79
C ILE A 223 23.60 -3.95 -16.77
N LYS A 224 23.32 -4.79 -17.77
CA LYS A 224 22.26 -4.59 -18.74
C LYS A 224 21.05 -5.45 -18.40
N ASN A 225 19.88 -5.10 -18.93
CA ASN A 225 18.64 -5.87 -18.83
C ASN A 225 18.04 -5.98 -17.42
N VAL A 226 18.42 -5.09 -16.51
CA VAL A 226 17.80 -4.95 -15.18
C VAL A 226 17.36 -3.52 -14.93
N ALA A 227 16.29 -3.36 -14.17
CA ALA A 227 15.99 -2.10 -13.50
C ALA A 227 16.84 -2.03 -12.23
N ILE A 228 17.48 -0.89 -11.98
CA ILE A 228 18.31 -0.65 -10.80
C ILE A 228 17.80 0.60 -10.08
N THR A 229 17.56 0.48 -8.78
CA THR A 229 17.26 1.63 -7.92
C THR A 229 18.16 1.58 -6.69
N VAL A 230 18.72 2.74 -6.35
CA VAL A 230 19.43 2.97 -5.09
C VAL A 230 18.59 3.93 -4.25
N THR A 231 18.34 3.57 -3.01
CA THR A 231 17.46 4.29 -2.07
C THR A 231 18.24 4.61 -0.81
N GLY A 232 18.19 5.86 -0.35
CA GLY A 232 18.88 6.31 0.87
C GLY A 232 20.41 6.30 0.81
N ALA A 233 21.02 6.28 -0.38
CA ALA A 233 22.48 6.29 -0.55
C ALA A 233 22.91 7.09 -1.79
N ASP A 234 24.17 7.51 -1.78
CA ASP A 234 24.83 8.23 -2.87
C ASP A 234 25.55 7.24 -3.81
N LEU A 235 25.38 7.41 -5.12
CA LEU A 235 25.98 6.54 -6.13
C LEU A 235 27.50 6.67 -6.22
N ASP A 236 28.05 7.77 -5.69
CA ASP A 236 29.50 8.03 -5.67
C ASP A 236 30.22 7.28 -4.54
N LEU A 237 29.49 6.68 -3.61
CA LEU A 237 30.06 5.86 -2.55
C LEU A 237 30.53 4.52 -3.11
N ASP A 238 31.64 4.03 -2.57
CA ASP A 238 31.99 2.61 -2.71
C ASP A 238 31.10 1.75 -1.80
N TYR A 239 31.07 0.45 -2.09
CA TYR A 239 30.20 -0.49 -1.39
C TYR A 239 30.53 -0.59 0.10
N ASP A 240 31.81 -0.60 0.47
CA ASP A 240 32.24 -0.73 1.85
C ASP A 240 31.77 0.46 2.68
N ARG A 241 32.00 1.68 2.19
CA ARG A 241 31.52 2.93 2.81
C ARG A 241 30.00 2.97 2.87
N TRP A 242 29.32 2.47 1.84
CA TRP A 242 27.86 2.35 1.85
C TRP A 242 27.37 1.46 3.01
N THR A 243 28.00 0.31 3.24
CA THR A 243 27.61 -0.60 4.31
C THR A 243 27.94 -0.10 5.72
N THR A 244 28.96 0.75 5.87
CA THR A 244 29.40 1.30 7.16
C THR A 244 28.88 2.72 7.45
N LEU A 245 27.97 3.25 6.64
CA LEU A 245 27.34 4.57 6.86
C LEU A 245 26.42 4.53 8.09
N ASP A 246 27.01 4.73 9.26
CA ASP A 246 26.29 4.93 10.52
C ASP A 246 25.93 6.41 10.74
N ASP A 247 26.66 7.35 10.14
CA ASP A 247 26.59 8.79 10.49
C ASP A 247 25.69 9.67 9.59
N GLN A 248 25.02 9.12 8.56
CA GLN A 248 24.16 9.88 7.63
C GLN A 248 22.67 9.58 7.85
N SER A 249 22.19 9.83 9.06
CA SER A 249 20.80 9.62 9.45
C SER A 249 19.80 10.48 8.65
N ASP A 250 20.27 11.60 8.10
CA ASP A 250 19.52 12.50 7.23
C ASP A 250 19.15 11.89 5.86
N ARG A 251 19.83 10.80 5.46
CA ARG A 251 19.61 10.12 4.18
C ARG A 251 18.84 8.83 4.31
N TRP A 252 18.57 8.34 5.52
CA TRP A 252 17.85 7.09 5.68
C TRP A 252 16.44 7.21 5.13
N GLN A 253 16.06 6.24 4.31
CA GLN A 253 14.76 6.17 3.67
C GLN A 253 14.11 4.82 3.98
N ARG A 254 12.81 4.73 3.75
CA ARG A 254 12.11 3.45 3.83
C ARG A 254 12.66 2.49 2.78
N ILE A 255 13.13 1.35 3.24
CA ILE A 255 13.71 0.31 2.38
C ILE A 255 12.89 -0.97 2.38
N THR A 256 12.00 -1.16 3.36
CA THR A 256 11.10 -2.33 3.39
C THR A 256 9.73 -2.01 3.97
N VAL A 257 8.70 -2.59 3.36
CA VAL A 257 7.31 -2.65 3.83
C VAL A 257 6.90 -4.11 3.84
N ASN A 258 6.85 -4.70 5.03
CA ASN A 258 6.53 -6.13 5.18
C ASN A 258 5.03 -6.39 5.16
N LYS A 259 4.24 -5.48 5.72
CA LYS A 259 2.78 -5.58 5.79
C LYS A 259 2.14 -4.22 5.62
N VAL A 260 0.89 -4.24 5.21
CA VAL A 260 0.02 -3.06 5.10
C VAL A 260 -1.39 -3.43 5.49
N VAL A 261 -2.17 -2.43 5.87
CA VAL A 261 -3.61 -2.54 6.08
C VAL A 261 -4.34 -1.60 5.14
N PRO A 262 -5.59 -1.91 4.73
CA PRO A 262 -6.43 -0.95 4.03
C PRO A 262 -6.57 0.36 4.81
N THR A 263 -6.43 1.52 4.17
CA THR A 263 -6.60 2.83 4.81
C THR A 263 -7.96 2.96 5.50
N ILE A 264 -8.99 2.33 4.93
CA ILE A 264 -10.34 2.32 5.49
C ILE A 264 -10.43 1.62 6.86
N ALA A 265 -9.46 0.76 7.21
CA ALA A 265 -9.42 0.09 8.51
C ALA A 265 -9.13 1.05 9.67
N LEU A 266 -8.59 2.25 9.38
CA LEU A 266 -8.41 3.32 10.37
C LEU A 266 -9.74 3.98 10.79
N LEU A 267 -10.80 3.83 9.99
CA LEU A 267 -12.08 4.47 10.27
C LEU A 267 -12.83 3.72 11.39
N ASN A 268 -13.79 4.38 12.04
CA ASN A 268 -14.67 3.68 12.96
C ASN A 268 -15.52 2.60 12.25
N SER A 269 -16.04 1.65 13.03
CA SER A 269 -16.79 0.49 12.50
C SER A 269 -18.05 0.87 11.71
N ASP A 270 -18.72 1.99 12.03
CA ASP A 270 -19.89 2.47 11.29
C ASP A 270 -19.51 2.85 9.86
N LEU A 271 -18.47 3.68 9.70
CA LEU A 271 -17.99 4.09 8.37
C LEU A 271 -17.46 2.91 7.57
N GLN A 272 -16.72 1.99 8.20
CA GLN A 272 -16.26 0.76 7.54
C GLN A 272 -17.43 -0.08 7.02
N THR A 273 -18.50 -0.21 7.80
CA THR A 273 -19.72 -0.93 7.42
C THR A 273 -20.40 -0.24 6.24
N ARG A 274 -20.64 1.07 6.33
CA ARG A 274 -21.26 1.87 5.24
C ARG A 274 -20.47 1.81 3.93
N LEU A 275 -19.14 1.83 4.00
CA LEU A 275 -18.27 1.67 2.83
C LEU A 275 -18.40 0.27 2.21
N SER A 276 -18.47 -0.77 3.05
CA SER A 276 -18.60 -2.16 2.61
C SER A 276 -19.97 -2.40 1.96
N GLU A 277 -21.04 -1.88 2.56
CA GLU A 277 -22.40 -1.92 2.00
C GLU A 277 -22.47 -1.17 0.67
N LEU A 278 -21.91 0.04 0.59
CA LEU A 278 -21.87 0.81 -0.65
C LEU A 278 -21.14 0.05 -1.76
N TYR A 279 -20.03 -0.60 -1.44
CA TYR A 279 -19.30 -1.42 -2.39
C TYR A 279 -20.12 -2.64 -2.84
N ALA A 280 -20.78 -3.33 -1.91
CA ALA A 280 -21.66 -4.47 -2.23
C ALA A 280 -22.84 -4.06 -3.13
N GLN A 281 -23.40 -2.86 -2.91
CA GLN A 281 -24.50 -2.32 -3.71
C GLN A 281 -24.13 -2.11 -5.19
N ARG A 282 -22.84 -2.00 -5.52
CA ARG A 282 -22.39 -2.01 -6.93
C ARG A 282 -22.71 -3.32 -7.64
N LEU A 283 -22.62 -4.44 -6.93
CA LEU A 283 -22.80 -5.78 -7.49
C LEU A 283 -24.28 -6.19 -7.53
N SER A 284 -25.14 -5.52 -6.77
CA SER A 284 -26.57 -5.80 -6.72
C SER A 284 -27.35 -4.70 -7.45
N TYR A 285 -27.70 -4.95 -8.72
CA TYR A 285 -28.87 -4.28 -9.27
C TYR A 285 -30.10 -4.85 -8.55
N VAL A 286 -30.62 -4.12 -7.56
CA VAL A 286 -31.95 -4.39 -6.99
C VAL A 286 -32.88 -3.36 -7.59
N PRO A 287 -33.74 -3.73 -8.56
CA PRO A 287 -34.73 -2.78 -9.05
C PRO A 287 -35.59 -2.33 -7.87
N LEU A 288 -35.75 -1.01 -7.72
CA LEU A 288 -36.56 -0.38 -6.68
C LEU A 288 -37.93 -1.09 -6.62
N LYS A 289 -38.28 -1.66 -5.45
CA LYS A 289 -39.65 -2.06 -5.13
C LYS A 289 -40.54 -0.81 -5.14
N GLY A 290 -41.06 -0.45 -6.31
CA GLY A 290 -41.84 0.77 -6.49
C GLY A 290 -41.67 1.50 -7.81
N VAL A 291 -40.83 1.02 -8.75
CA VAL A 291 -40.94 1.49 -10.13
C VAL A 291 -42.29 1.00 -10.66
N GLY A 292 -43.27 1.91 -10.70
CA GLY A 292 -44.55 1.69 -11.38
C GLY A 292 -44.33 1.25 -12.83
N PRO A 293 -45.39 0.82 -13.55
CA PRO A 293 -45.25 0.29 -14.90
C PRO A 293 -44.41 1.25 -15.75
N ILE A 294 -43.18 0.81 -16.06
CA ILE A 294 -42.22 1.56 -16.87
C ILE A 294 -42.94 1.83 -18.18
N GLN A 295 -43.18 3.10 -18.49
CA GLN A 295 -43.76 3.49 -19.77
C GLN A 295 -42.94 2.81 -20.88
N SER A 296 -43.65 2.19 -21.83
CA SER A 296 -43.20 1.25 -22.87
C SER A 296 -42.04 1.70 -23.77
N ASN A 297 -41.46 2.87 -23.52
CA ASN A 297 -40.55 3.58 -24.38
C ASN A 297 -39.11 3.56 -23.85
N LEU A 298 -38.91 3.11 -22.60
CA LEU A 298 -37.59 2.90 -22.00
C LEU A 298 -37.40 1.40 -21.74
N ARG A 299 -36.90 0.66 -22.75
CA ARG A 299 -36.56 -0.76 -22.60
C ARG A 299 -35.25 -0.88 -21.83
N THR A 300 -35.33 -0.96 -20.50
CA THR A 300 -34.32 -1.71 -19.75
C THR A 300 -34.72 -3.18 -19.83
N TYR A 301 -34.03 -3.93 -20.67
CA TYR A 301 -34.06 -5.37 -20.60
C TYR A 301 -33.33 -5.73 -19.32
N ASP A 302 -34.07 -6.12 -18.29
CA ASP A 302 -33.49 -6.68 -17.09
C ASP A 302 -34.24 -7.95 -16.72
N ASP A 303 -33.46 -8.98 -16.41
CA ASP A 303 -33.82 -10.37 -16.25
C ASP A 303 -34.45 -10.66 -14.89
N ASN A 304 -35.36 -9.78 -14.43
CA ASN A 304 -36.04 -9.93 -13.14
C ASN A 304 -36.72 -11.30 -12.95
N LYS A 305 -37.11 -11.98 -14.05
CA LYS A 305 -37.71 -13.33 -14.01
C LYS A 305 -36.72 -14.44 -13.63
N HIS A 306 -35.42 -14.15 -13.69
CA HIS A 306 -34.35 -15.11 -13.48
C HIS A 306 -33.38 -14.69 -12.37
N ALA A 307 -33.68 -13.62 -11.62
CA ALA A 307 -32.81 -13.08 -10.56
C ALA A 307 -32.44 -14.09 -9.46
N SER A 308 -33.26 -15.11 -9.20
CA SER A 308 -32.96 -16.17 -8.21
C SER A 308 -32.22 -17.37 -8.79
N ARG A 309 -31.88 -17.36 -10.08
CA ARG A 309 -31.25 -18.48 -10.77
C ARG A 309 -29.74 -18.26 -10.84
N ILE A 310 -28.98 -19.35 -10.68
CA ILE A 310 -27.52 -19.33 -10.78
C ILE A 310 -27.14 -19.35 -12.26
N ILE A 311 -26.33 -18.41 -12.71
CA ILE A 311 -25.82 -18.39 -14.11
C ILE A 311 -24.75 -19.48 -14.23
N SER A 312 -24.92 -20.41 -15.17
CA SER A 312 -23.93 -21.44 -15.51
C SER A 312 -23.09 -21.08 -16.73
N THR A 313 -23.64 -20.27 -17.64
CA THR A 313 -22.94 -19.88 -18.87
C THR A 313 -23.32 -18.45 -19.24
N VAL A 314 -22.33 -17.66 -19.64
CA VAL A 314 -22.55 -16.35 -20.28
C VAL A 314 -22.07 -16.45 -21.72
N LYS A 315 -22.90 -16.03 -22.67
CA LYS A 315 -22.57 -16.01 -24.08
C LYS A 315 -22.68 -14.59 -24.62
N ILE A 316 -21.58 -14.12 -25.21
CA ILE A 316 -21.44 -12.78 -25.77
C ILE A 316 -21.25 -12.93 -27.28
N ARG A 317 -22.14 -12.34 -28.08
CA ARG A 317 -21.94 -12.18 -29.52
C ARG A 317 -21.44 -10.77 -29.78
N SER A 318 -20.32 -10.66 -30.48
CA SER A 318 -19.73 -9.37 -30.85
C SER A 318 -19.31 -9.36 -32.31
N SER A 319 -19.58 -8.24 -32.98
CA SER A 319 -18.94 -7.83 -34.23
C SER A 319 -18.07 -6.61 -33.91
N ASP A 320 -18.30 -5.46 -34.57
CA ASP A 320 -17.71 -4.17 -34.24
C ASP A 320 -18.26 -3.58 -32.92
N PHE A 321 -19.33 -4.17 -32.39
CA PHE A 321 -19.95 -3.88 -31.09
C PHE A 321 -20.58 -5.16 -30.50
N ILE A 322 -20.96 -5.12 -29.22
CA ILE A 322 -21.68 -6.23 -28.58
C ILE A 322 -23.12 -6.27 -29.11
N GLU A 323 -23.47 -7.35 -29.80
CA GLU A 323 -24.80 -7.54 -30.40
C GLU A 323 -25.76 -8.29 -29.48
N LEU A 324 -25.23 -9.26 -28.73
CA LEU A 324 -26.01 -10.10 -27.84
C LEU A 324 -25.21 -10.44 -26.58
N LEU A 325 -25.86 -10.26 -25.43
CA LEU A 325 -25.51 -10.87 -24.16
C LEU A 325 -26.64 -11.83 -23.78
N SER A 326 -26.28 -13.10 -23.59
CA SER A 326 -27.22 -14.13 -23.16
C SER A 326 -26.64 -14.92 -21.99
N ASN A 327 -27.51 -15.22 -21.03
CA ASN A 327 -27.18 -15.97 -19.82
C ASN A 327 -27.93 -17.30 -19.87
N THR A 328 -27.22 -18.40 -19.70
CA THR A 328 -27.81 -19.71 -19.40
C THR A 328 -27.65 -19.96 -17.92
N TYR A 329 -28.74 -20.35 -17.28
CA TYR A 329 -28.81 -20.65 -15.86
C TYR A 329 -28.60 -22.14 -15.62
N SER A 330 -28.29 -22.52 -14.38
CA SER A 330 -28.01 -23.90 -13.97
C SER A 330 -29.17 -24.87 -14.20
N ASP A 331 -30.40 -24.36 -14.30
CA ASP A 331 -31.60 -25.10 -14.68
C ASP A 331 -31.81 -25.19 -16.20
N SER A 332 -30.77 -24.84 -16.98
CA SER A 332 -30.74 -24.79 -18.44
C SER A 332 -31.66 -23.75 -19.09
N VAL A 333 -32.33 -22.89 -18.30
CA VAL A 333 -33.07 -21.78 -18.88
C VAL A 333 -32.09 -20.76 -19.42
N THR A 334 -32.38 -20.22 -20.59
CA THR A 334 -31.56 -19.19 -21.24
C THR A 334 -32.35 -17.92 -21.38
N SER A 335 -31.73 -16.80 -21.05
CA SER A 335 -32.22 -15.48 -21.38
C SER A 335 -31.28 -14.80 -22.35
N SER A 336 -31.85 -14.22 -23.40
CA SER A 336 -31.15 -13.48 -24.44
C SER A 336 -31.71 -12.06 -24.54
N ASN A 337 -32.27 -11.54 -23.45
CA ASN A 337 -32.99 -10.26 -23.45
C ASN A 337 -32.07 -9.07 -23.69
N HIS A 338 -30.75 -9.22 -23.51
CA HIS A 338 -29.78 -8.14 -23.66
C HIS A 338 -29.12 -8.18 -25.05
N GLY A 339 -29.91 -7.96 -26.12
CA GLY A 339 -29.38 -7.92 -27.49
C GLY A 339 -30.44 -7.76 -28.58
N GLY A 340 -30.05 -7.18 -29.72
CA GLY A 340 -30.89 -7.04 -30.91
C GLY A 340 -30.74 -8.24 -31.84
N GLY A 341 -31.78 -8.56 -32.63
CA GLY A 341 -31.88 -9.75 -33.50
C GLY A 341 -30.90 -9.82 -34.69
N GLY A 342 -29.66 -9.35 -34.55
CA GLY A 342 -28.58 -9.54 -35.51
C GLY A 342 -28.10 -11.00 -35.54
N HIS A 343 -27.83 -11.51 -36.75
CA HIS A 343 -27.29 -12.85 -36.99
C HIS A 343 -25.80 -12.83 -37.37
N VAL A 344 -25.12 -11.69 -37.15
CA VAL A 344 -23.73 -11.47 -37.58
C VAL A 344 -22.84 -11.37 -36.33
N GLY A 345 -21.56 -11.72 -36.44
CA GLY A 345 -20.59 -11.62 -35.35
C GLY A 345 -20.12 -12.95 -34.79
N THR A 346 -19.02 -12.87 -34.04
CA THR A 346 -18.39 -14.03 -33.39
C THR A 346 -19.02 -14.24 -32.03
N GLU A 347 -19.36 -15.49 -31.72
CA GLU A 347 -19.91 -15.88 -30.43
C GLU A 347 -18.81 -16.40 -29.51
N TYR A 348 -18.79 -15.87 -28.30
CA TYR A 348 -17.90 -16.27 -27.23
C TYR A 348 -18.74 -16.83 -26.09
N GLU A 349 -18.45 -18.06 -25.68
CA GLU A 349 -19.15 -18.75 -24.61
C GLU A 349 -18.23 -18.93 -23.42
N PHE A 350 -18.71 -18.52 -22.25
CA PHE A 350 -17.99 -18.56 -20.99
C PHE A 350 -18.78 -19.43 -20.01
N VAL A 351 -18.29 -20.65 -19.77
CA VAL A 351 -18.84 -21.53 -18.75
C VAL A 351 -18.36 -21.07 -17.39
N LEU A 352 -19.29 -20.74 -16.50
CA LEU A 352 -19.02 -20.33 -15.13
C LEU A 352 -18.97 -21.59 -14.25
N GLY A 353 -17.80 -21.86 -13.67
CA GLY A 353 -17.68 -22.87 -12.62
C GLY A 353 -18.44 -22.42 -11.37
N VAL A 354 -18.98 -23.39 -10.62
CA VAL A 354 -19.42 -23.13 -9.24
C VAL A 354 -18.16 -22.74 -8.47
N GLY A 355 -18.02 -21.47 -8.12
CA GLY A 355 -16.93 -21.02 -7.26
C GLY A 355 -16.96 -21.82 -5.96
N THR A 356 -15.92 -22.61 -5.73
CA THR A 356 -15.71 -23.37 -4.49
C THR A 356 -15.42 -22.46 -3.32
#